data_AF-A0A7Y1V3L5-F1
#
_entry.id   AF-A0A7Y1V3L5-F1
#
_cell.length_a   1.000
_cell.length_b   1.000
_cell.length_c   1.000
_cell.angle_alpha   90.00
_cell.angle_beta   90.00
_cell.angle_gamma   90.00
#
_symmetry.space_group_name_H-M   'P 1'
#
loop_
_entity.id
_entity.type
_entity.pdbx_description
1 polymer ?
#
loop_
_entity_poly.entity_id
_entity_poly.type
_entity_poly.pdbx_seq_one_letter_code
_entity_poly.pdbx_strand_id
1 'polypeptide(L)'
;MVKEVPDSVLSNYYIYFGSGRDYARLFPVQANLIKSNFGLFRIYWNGQQLTWGHMYVDVFRVTTMEQLHLLREELSQSLGLPKDSYQFPGSIFQQSCATKTTDFMEIDKDLIPLLYHPRMLTNLNRSQVEHELEKILLAEK
;
A
#
# COMPACT_ATOMS: atom_id res chain seq x y z
N MET A 1 -12.89 -1.71 -6.32
CA MET A 1 -13.20 -3.08 -5.87
C MET A 1 -12.08 -4.00 -6.35
N VAL A 2 -11.37 -4.66 -5.42
CA VAL A 2 -10.33 -5.66 -5.73
C VAL A 2 -11.01 -7.01 -5.95
N LYS A 3 -10.58 -7.75 -6.96
CA LYS A 3 -11.06 -9.11 -7.24
C LYS A 3 -9.89 -9.98 -7.67
N GLU A 4 -9.87 -11.22 -7.20
CA GLU A 4 -8.99 -12.24 -7.74
C GLU A 4 -9.45 -12.61 -9.15
N VAL A 5 -8.49 -12.85 -10.05
CA VAL A 5 -8.76 -13.32 -11.41
C VAL A 5 -7.87 -14.51 -11.72
N PRO A 6 -8.39 -15.56 -12.38
CA PRO A 6 -7.62 -16.77 -12.66
C PRO A 6 -6.62 -16.60 -13.81
N ASP A 7 -6.82 -15.61 -14.68
CA ASP A 7 -5.95 -15.33 -15.82
C ASP A 7 -5.10 -14.09 -15.55
N SER A 8 -3.79 -14.25 -15.67
CA SER A 8 -2.79 -13.19 -15.56
C SER A 8 -3.05 -12.01 -16.50
N VAL A 9 -3.65 -12.24 -17.68
CA VAL A 9 -3.95 -11.19 -18.68
C VAL A 9 -5.07 -10.26 -18.22
N LEU A 10 -5.93 -10.74 -17.32
CA LEU A 10 -7.01 -9.95 -16.73
C LEU A 10 -6.58 -9.21 -15.45
N SER A 11 -5.37 -9.50 -14.95
CA SER A 11 -4.85 -8.88 -13.73
C SER A 11 -4.11 -7.59 -14.05
N ASN A 12 -4.40 -6.56 -13.29
CA ASN A 12 -3.60 -5.33 -13.23
C ASN A 12 -2.74 -5.25 -11.97
N TYR A 13 -2.74 -6.27 -11.11
CA TYR A 13 -1.95 -6.26 -9.88
C TYR A 13 -1.54 -7.66 -9.45
N TYR A 14 -0.24 -7.90 -9.25
CA TYR A 14 0.27 -9.19 -8.79
C TYR A 14 0.70 -9.15 -7.32
N ILE A 15 0.23 -10.11 -6.53
CA ILE A 15 0.70 -10.32 -5.16
C ILE A 15 1.56 -11.57 -5.15
N TYR A 16 2.85 -11.42 -4.83
CA TYR A 16 3.80 -12.53 -4.82
C TYR A 16 4.16 -12.93 -3.38
N PHE A 17 3.88 -14.17 -3.03
CA PHE A 17 4.30 -14.79 -1.78
C PHE A 17 5.43 -15.78 -2.08
N GLY A 18 6.63 -15.53 -1.57
CA GLY A 18 7.76 -16.39 -1.90
C GLY A 18 9.09 -15.86 -1.41
N SER A 19 10.16 -16.18 -2.13
CA SER A 19 11.50 -15.67 -1.84
C SER A 19 11.77 -14.40 -2.64
N GLY A 20 12.56 -13.49 -2.08
CA GLY A 20 12.87 -12.23 -2.76
C GLY A 20 13.65 -12.48 -4.04
N ARG A 21 14.44 -13.56 -4.07
CA ARG A 21 15.16 -14.03 -5.25
C ARG A 21 14.22 -14.43 -6.38
N ASP A 22 13.16 -15.17 -6.09
CA ASP A 22 12.20 -15.61 -7.11
C ASP A 22 11.33 -14.45 -7.60
N TYR A 23 10.94 -13.56 -6.69
CA TYR A 23 10.31 -12.28 -7.05
C TYR A 23 11.21 -11.45 -7.99
N ALA A 24 12.50 -11.34 -7.70
CA ALA A 24 13.45 -10.62 -8.55
C ALA A 24 13.70 -11.31 -9.90
N ARG A 25 13.41 -12.60 -10.06
CA ARG A 25 13.41 -13.26 -11.38
C ARG A 25 12.24 -12.80 -12.24
N LEU A 26 11.08 -12.55 -11.63
CA LEU A 26 9.89 -12.03 -12.31
C LEU A 26 10.01 -10.52 -12.57
N PHE A 27 10.59 -9.77 -11.63
CA PHE A 27 10.75 -8.31 -11.72
C PHE A 27 12.21 -7.88 -11.48
N PRO A 28 13.11 -8.06 -12.48
CA PRO A 28 14.56 -7.84 -12.32
C PRO A 28 14.97 -6.43 -11.88
N VAL A 29 14.15 -5.42 -12.19
CA VAL A 29 14.39 -4.02 -11.78
C VAL A 29 14.43 -3.88 -10.25
N GLN A 30 13.76 -4.78 -9.51
CA GLN A 30 13.71 -4.75 -8.05
C GLN A 30 14.83 -5.57 -7.37
N ALA A 31 15.73 -6.18 -8.14
CA ALA A 31 16.74 -7.10 -7.61
C ALA A 31 17.65 -6.49 -6.52
N ASN A 32 17.90 -5.17 -6.58
CA ASN A 32 18.71 -4.49 -5.57
C ASN A 32 17.96 -4.22 -4.26
N LEU A 33 16.62 -4.17 -4.29
CA LEU A 33 15.79 -3.85 -3.13
C LEU A 33 15.44 -5.10 -2.30
N ILE A 34 15.40 -6.29 -2.91
CA ILE A 34 15.00 -7.53 -2.21
C ILE A 34 15.98 -8.01 -1.14
N LYS A 35 17.23 -7.52 -1.14
CA LYS A 35 18.24 -7.94 -0.16
C LYS A 35 17.93 -7.37 1.22
N SER A 36 17.55 -6.11 1.28
CA SER A 36 17.28 -5.36 2.53
C SER A 36 15.81 -5.33 2.91
N ASN A 37 14.89 -5.67 1.99
CA ASN A 37 13.46 -5.57 2.22
C ASN A 37 12.78 -6.96 2.27
N PHE A 38 11.82 -7.10 3.18
CA PHE A 38 10.98 -8.30 3.36
C PHE A 38 9.59 -8.15 2.75
N GLY A 39 9.12 -6.91 2.58
CA GLY A 39 7.99 -6.53 1.74
C GLY A 39 8.47 -5.55 0.67
N LEU A 40 7.79 -5.50 -0.48
CA LEU A 40 8.00 -4.44 -1.47
C LEU A 40 6.82 -4.34 -2.41
N PHE A 41 6.26 -3.15 -2.60
CA PHE A 41 5.29 -2.87 -3.66
C PHE A 41 5.89 -1.99 -4.77
N ARG A 42 5.26 -2.04 -5.94
CA ARG A 42 5.47 -1.11 -7.04
C ARG A 42 4.15 -0.89 -7.75
N ILE A 43 3.82 0.37 -7.99
CA ILE A 43 2.62 0.78 -8.72
C ILE A 43 3.00 1.67 -9.90
N TYR A 44 2.15 1.63 -10.92
CA TYR A 44 2.28 2.40 -12.16
C TYR A 44 0.97 3.12 -12.41
N TRP A 45 1.05 4.38 -12.77
CA TRP A 45 -0.12 5.22 -13.00
C TRP A 45 0.09 6.12 -14.21
N ASN A 46 -1.01 6.56 -14.82
CA ASN A 46 -1.02 7.45 -15.99
C ASN A 46 -1.42 8.90 -15.65
N GLY A 47 -1.23 9.29 -14.39
CA GLY A 47 -1.62 10.59 -13.83
C GLY A 47 -2.97 10.57 -13.09
N GLN A 48 -3.96 9.82 -13.60
CA GLN A 48 -5.29 9.77 -13.00
C GLN A 48 -5.59 8.43 -12.31
N GLN A 49 -5.06 7.33 -12.83
CA GLN A 49 -5.47 6.00 -12.41
C GLN A 49 -4.25 5.11 -12.18
N LEU A 50 -4.35 4.25 -11.16
CA LEU A 50 -3.45 3.11 -11.01
C LEU A 50 -3.73 2.13 -12.16
N THR A 51 -2.73 1.90 -13.00
CA THR A 51 -2.85 1.12 -14.24
C THR A 51 -2.35 -0.30 -14.06
N TRP A 52 -1.26 -0.47 -13.33
CA TRP A 52 -0.65 -1.76 -13.08
C TRP A 52 0.18 -1.72 -11.80
N GLY A 53 0.48 -2.88 -11.21
CA GLY A 53 1.40 -2.96 -10.09
C GLY A 53 1.72 -4.39 -9.67
N HIS A 54 2.61 -4.49 -8.70
CA HIS A 54 2.94 -5.76 -8.08
C HIS A 54 3.50 -5.52 -6.68
N MET A 55 3.35 -6.50 -5.81
CA MET A 55 3.99 -6.54 -4.52
C MET A 55 4.57 -7.90 -4.19
N TYR A 56 5.37 -7.90 -3.15
CA TYR A 56 6.08 -9.05 -2.62
C TYR A 56 5.95 -9.12 -1.10
N VAL A 57 5.75 -10.32 -0.58
CA VAL A 57 5.93 -10.66 0.84
C VAL A 57 6.85 -11.87 0.96
N ASP A 58 7.91 -11.71 1.76
CA ASP A 58 8.82 -12.80 2.09
C ASP A 58 8.17 -13.80 3.03
N VAL A 59 8.07 -15.05 2.62
CA VAL A 59 7.48 -16.11 3.46
C VAL A 59 8.53 -17.03 4.11
N PHE A 60 9.83 -16.75 3.88
CA PHE A 60 10.93 -17.60 4.33
C PHE A 60 11.81 -16.96 5.40
N ARG A 61 12.04 -15.63 5.34
CA ARG A 61 12.96 -14.90 6.22
C ARG A 61 12.29 -14.28 7.44
N VAL A 62 10.96 -14.26 7.49
CA VAL A 62 10.18 -13.58 8.53
C VAL A 62 9.09 -14.51 9.10
N THR A 63 8.65 -14.20 10.32
CA THR A 63 7.58 -14.90 11.02
C THR A 63 6.23 -14.71 10.33
N THR A 64 5.29 -15.62 10.55
CA THR A 64 3.92 -15.52 10.02
C THR A 64 3.24 -14.21 10.40
N MET A 65 3.50 -13.72 11.61
CA MET A 65 2.97 -12.43 12.05
C MET A 65 3.52 -11.29 11.16
N GLU A 66 4.84 -11.22 10.98
CA GLU A 66 5.45 -10.24 10.06
C GLU A 66 4.93 -10.37 8.63
N GLN A 67 4.69 -11.58 8.13
CA GLN A 67 4.08 -11.79 6.81
C GLN A 67 2.70 -11.13 6.70
N LEU A 68 1.86 -11.30 7.72
CA LEU A 68 0.53 -10.68 7.77
C LEU A 68 0.60 -9.16 7.90
N HIS A 69 1.60 -8.64 8.63
CA HIS A 69 1.85 -7.20 8.72
C HIS A 69 2.26 -6.63 7.35
N LEU A 70 3.32 -7.17 6.75
CA LEU A 70 3.85 -6.76 5.45
C LEU A 70 2.78 -6.85 4.36
N LEU A 71 2.00 -7.93 4.32
CA LEU A 71 0.92 -8.06 3.35
C LEU A 71 -0.06 -6.87 3.43
N ARG A 72 -0.44 -6.46 4.64
CA ARG A 72 -1.45 -5.43 4.83
C ARG A 72 -0.90 -4.03 4.62
N GLU A 73 0.34 -3.79 5.02
CA GLU A 73 1.07 -2.54 4.77
C GLU A 73 1.24 -2.33 3.27
N GLU A 74 1.92 -3.25 2.59
CA GLU A 74 2.28 -3.13 1.19
C GLU A 74 1.04 -3.08 0.29
N LEU A 75 -0.01 -3.84 0.62
CA LEU A 75 -1.28 -3.78 -0.10
C LEU A 75 -1.97 -2.44 0.12
N SER A 76 -2.09 -1.96 1.37
CA SER A 76 -2.73 -0.66 1.67
C SER A 76 -1.99 0.50 1.01
N GLN A 77 -0.67 0.50 1.06
CA GLN A 77 0.17 1.51 0.40
C GLN A 77 0.01 1.49 -1.12
N SER A 78 0.00 0.29 -1.72
CA SER A 78 -0.19 0.12 -3.17
C SER A 78 -1.54 0.64 -3.70
N LEU A 79 -2.52 0.79 -2.82
CA LEU A 79 -3.83 1.30 -3.15
C LEU A 79 -3.91 2.84 -3.20
N GLY A 80 -2.79 3.55 -2.98
CA GLY A 80 -2.69 5.00 -3.19
C GLY A 80 -2.22 5.81 -1.98
N LEU A 81 -1.77 5.15 -0.91
CA LEU A 81 -1.19 5.77 0.28
C LEU A 81 0.27 5.32 0.50
N PRO A 82 1.20 5.58 -0.43
CA PRO A 82 2.54 4.99 -0.43
C PRO A 82 3.51 5.58 0.60
N LYS A 83 3.06 6.48 1.47
CA LYS A 83 3.94 7.29 2.32
C LYS A 83 3.79 6.89 3.78
N ASP A 84 4.93 6.72 4.43
CA ASP A 84 5.01 6.37 5.85
C ASP A 84 5.14 7.60 6.76
N SER A 85 4.89 7.38 8.05
CA SER A 85 4.98 8.40 9.09
C SER A 85 5.45 7.83 10.42
N TYR A 86 6.42 8.49 11.06
CA TYR A 86 6.85 8.18 12.43
C TYR A 86 5.83 8.54 13.52
N GLN A 87 4.77 9.28 13.17
CA GLN A 87 3.87 9.91 14.14
C GLN A 87 2.94 8.92 14.87
N PHE A 88 2.58 7.80 14.24
CA PHE A 88 1.59 6.85 14.77
C PHE A 88 2.21 5.46 14.90
N PRO A 89 2.78 5.10 16.06
CA PRO A 89 3.54 3.86 16.20
C PRO A 89 2.79 2.57 15.91
N GLY A 90 1.48 2.54 16.12
CA GLY A 90 0.64 1.37 15.85
C GLY A 90 0.01 1.37 14.45
N SER A 91 0.21 2.42 13.66
CA SER A 91 -0.40 2.55 12.33
C SER A 91 0.24 1.57 11.36
N ILE A 92 -0.54 1.11 10.39
CA ILE A 92 0.01 0.33 9.29
C ILE A 92 0.96 1.14 8.39
N PHE A 93 0.90 2.47 8.43
CA PHE A 93 1.78 3.39 7.70
C PHE A 93 2.98 3.86 8.54
N GLN A 94 3.36 3.09 9.56
CA GLN A 94 4.49 3.41 10.42
C GLN A 94 5.82 3.07 9.72
N GLN A 95 6.70 4.06 9.58
CA GLN A 95 8.02 3.92 8.97
C GLN A 95 9.01 3.05 9.80
N SER A 96 8.75 2.87 11.09
CA SER A 96 9.62 2.08 11.97
C SER A 96 9.33 0.59 11.87
N CYS A 97 10.37 -0.21 11.58
CA CYS A 97 10.30 -1.68 11.54
C CYS A 97 10.05 -2.35 12.92
N ALA A 98 9.91 -1.57 13.99
CA ALA A 98 9.72 -2.10 15.35
C ALA A 98 8.30 -2.61 15.58
N THR A 99 7.31 -2.10 14.85
CA THR A 99 5.91 -2.45 15.08
C THR A 99 5.46 -3.51 14.10
N LYS A 100 4.86 -4.59 14.63
CA LYS A 100 4.26 -5.66 13.84
C LYS A 100 2.77 -5.66 14.14
N THR A 101 2.03 -4.73 13.55
CA THR A 101 0.58 -4.64 13.72
C THR A 101 -0.14 -5.40 12.60
N THR A 102 -1.18 -6.16 12.94
CA THR A 102 -2.08 -6.75 11.93
C THR A 102 -3.39 -6.00 11.77
N ASP A 103 -3.62 -4.98 12.56
CA ASP A 103 -4.91 -4.32 12.59
C ASP A 103 -4.75 -2.86 12.18
N PHE A 104 -5.76 -2.35 11.48
CA PHE A 104 -5.86 -0.92 11.23
C PHE A 104 -6.15 -0.20 12.54
N MET A 105 -5.36 0.81 12.86
CA MET A 105 -5.73 1.77 13.90
C MET A 105 -6.93 2.60 13.46
N GLU A 106 -7.61 3.23 14.42
CA GLU A 106 -8.71 4.17 14.10
C GLU A 106 -8.25 5.26 13.11
N ILE A 107 -7.03 5.79 13.25
CA ILE A 107 -6.50 6.77 12.29
C ILE A 107 -6.34 6.20 10.87
N ASP A 108 -6.00 4.91 10.72
CA ASP A 108 -5.90 4.27 9.40
C ASP A 108 -7.29 4.10 8.79
N LYS A 109 -8.28 3.72 9.63
CA LYS A 109 -9.69 3.57 9.25
C LYS A 109 -10.33 4.91 8.90
N ASP A 110 -9.86 6.02 9.47
CA ASP A 110 -10.29 7.36 9.11
C ASP A 110 -9.59 7.86 7.84
N LEU A 111 -8.29 7.59 7.70
CA LEU A 111 -7.48 8.07 6.58
C LEU A 111 -7.84 7.40 5.25
N ILE A 112 -8.02 6.08 5.24
CA ILE A 112 -8.26 5.32 4.00
C ILE A 112 -9.54 5.81 3.29
N PRO A 113 -10.71 5.93 3.95
CA PRO A 113 -11.92 6.45 3.31
C PRO A 113 -11.78 7.86 2.76
N LEU A 114 -10.96 8.74 3.36
CA LEU A 114 -10.73 10.09 2.85
C LEU A 114 -10.12 10.08 1.45
N LEU A 115 -9.22 9.13 1.15
CA LEU A 115 -8.66 8.95 -0.19
C LEU A 115 -9.75 8.57 -1.22
N TYR A 116 -10.74 7.79 -0.79
CA TYR A 116 -11.82 7.29 -1.65
C TYR A 116 -13.10 8.13 -1.60
N HIS A 117 -13.09 9.22 -0.84
CA HIS A 117 -14.27 10.06 -0.68
C HIS A 117 -14.66 10.67 -2.04
N PRO A 118 -15.96 10.75 -2.42
CA PRO A 118 -16.38 11.26 -3.74
C PRO A 118 -15.90 12.67 -4.11
N ARG A 119 -15.52 13.46 -3.11
CA ARG A 119 -14.96 14.82 -3.28
C ARG A 119 -13.44 14.83 -3.47
N MET A 120 -12.76 13.74 -3.12
CA MET A 120 -11.32 13.58 -3.28
C MET A 120 -11.02 13.18 -4.72
N LEU A 121 -10.99 14.17 -5.60
CA LEU A 121 -10.73 13.97 -7.03
C LEU A 121 -9.25 13.72 -7.32
N THR A 122 -8.97 13.12 -8.48
CA THR A 122 -7.61 12.99 -9.00
C THR A 122 -7.05 14.33 -9.47
N ASN A 123 -5.72 14.47 -9.56
CA ASN A 123 -5.00 15.69 -10.00
C ASN A 123 -5.14 16.91 -9.07
N LEU A 124 -5.62 16.74 -7.84
CA LEU A 124 -5.59 17.80 -6.85
C LEU A 124 -4.15 18.06 -6.41
N ASN A 125 -3.77 19.34 -6.33
CA ASN A 125 -2.54 19.73 -5.67
C ASN A 125 -2.73 19.74 -4.14
N ARG A 126 -1.64 19.91 -3.40
CA ARG A 126 -1.65 19.91 -1.93
C ARG A 126 -2.70 20.85 -1.32
N SER A 127 -2.78 22.10 -1.77
CA SER A 127 -3.72 23.08 -1.20
C SER A 127 -5.17 22.72 -1.51
N GLN A 128 -5.44 22.15 -2.69
CA GLN A 128 -6.78 21.67 -3.04
C GLN A 128 -7.18 20.44 -2.22
N VAL A 129 -6.25 19.52 -1.97
CA VAL A 129 -6.46 18.38 -1.07
C VAL A 129 -6.79 18.87 0.34
N GLU A 130 -5.98 19.78 0.89
CA GLU A 130 -6.22 20.37 2.22
C GLU A 130 -7.62 21.01 2.30
N HIS A 131 -8.01 21.79 1.29
CA HIS A 131 -9.34 22.42 1.23
C HIS A 131 -10.49 21.42 1.14
N GLU A 132 -10.37 20.35 0.35
CA GLU A 132 -11.43 19.34 0.27
C GLU A 132 -11.51 18.49 1.55
N LEU A 133 -10.37 18.18 2.19
CA LEU A 133 -10.35 17.51 3.49
C LEU A 133 -11.11 18.32 4.56
N GLU A 134 -10.86 19.62 4.67
CA GLU A 134 -11.59 20.48 5.61
C GLU A 134 -13.10 20.43 5.38
N LYS A 135 -13.55 20.49 4.13
CA LYS A 135 -14.98 20.44 3.80
C LYS A 135 -15.61 19.09 4.08
N ILE A 136 -14.90 17.98 3.84
CA ILE A 136 -15.36 16.64 4.17
C ILE A 136 -15.56 16.54 5.70
N LEU A 137 -14.52 16.90 6.46
CA LEU A 137 -14.54 16.81 7.92
C LEU A 137 -15.58 17.74 8.58
N LEU A 138 -15.92 18.87 7.96
CA LEU A 138 -16.98 19.76 8.45
C LEU A 138 -18.39 19.26 8.11
N ALA A 139 -18.56 18.52 7.01
CA ALA A 139 -19.85 18.02 6.57
C ALA A 139 -20.26 16.71 7.25
N GLU A 140 -19.30 15.95 7.75
CA GLU A 140 -19.49 14.64 8.39
C GLU A 140 -19.53 14.70 9.94
N LYS A 141 -19.61 15.91 10.52
CA LYS A 141 -19.90 16.13 11.94
C LYS A 141 -21.39 15.98 12.24
#